data_AF-A0A2K2CHH8-F1
#
_entry.id   AF-A0A2K2CHH8-F1
#
_cell.length_a   1.000
_cell.length_b   1.000
_cell.length_c   1.000
_cell.angle_alpha   90.00
_cell.angle_beta   90.00
_cell.angle_gamma   90.00
#
_symmetry.space_group_name_H-M   'P 1'
#
loop_
_entity.id
_entity.type
_entity.pdbx_description
1 polymer ?
#
loop_
_entity_poly.entity_id
_entity_poly.type
_entity_poly.pdbx_seq_one_letter_code
_entity_poly.pdbx_strand_id
1 'polypeptide(L)'
;MMQQVCGLAATEQDRASSLEKQRRQLNILQAAIATYDVDECSRNPCPSGGVCHNTVGGYLCSCRAGRKLEGNTCNPDTGLIIGVTMGLFGVMVVAVIIVFWGQMIIQKKKFKKVKQEYFRQHGGLLLFDRMKSEKGLAFTVFSEAELIHATSNFDNSKILGKGGHGTVYKGVINNKKQVAVKRCALVDERQKKEFGQEMLILSQINHKNIVKLLGCCLEVEVPILVYEFVLNGTLFELIHGKNQALQISFSTLLRIAHEAAEGLSFLHSYASTPIIHGDVKTSNILLDENYMAKVSDFGASILAPTDKEQFVTMVQVLVSHVKGQESMELLRGLADLAKNCLDMCGDNRPSMKEVADELNRLRKLSLHPWVRLNVETDAESLLSGESTGGYEIELSGYPMGESENQPINPRSSYYAR
;
A
#
# COMPACT_ATOMS: atom_id res chain seq x y z
N MET A 1 -37.22 -139.57 -10.83
CA MET A 1 -37.13 -138.25 -11.50
C MET A 1 -37.19 -137.04 -10.57
N MET A 2 -37.39 -137.15 -9.24
CA MET A 2 -37.44 -135.97 -8.35
C MET A 2 -36.11 -135.55 -7.68
N GLN A 3 -35.07 -136.39 -7.71
CA GLN A 3 -33.77 -136.05 -7.10
C GLN A 3 -32.78 -135.34 -8.04
N GLN A 4 -33.07 -135.24 -9.34
CA GLN A 4 -32.17 -134.60 -10.31
C GLN A 4 -32.47 -133.10 -10.51
N VAL A 5 -33.65 -132.62 -10.11
CA VAL A 5 -34.07 -131.21 -10.29
C VAL A 5 -33.61 -130.32 -9.13
N CYS A 6 -33.52 -130.85 -7.89
CA CYS A 6 -33.04 -130.07 -6.73
C CYS A 6 -31.53 -129.77 -6.77
N GLY A 7 -30.71 -130.63 -7.39
CA GLY A 7 -29.26 -130.42 -7.44
C GLY A 7 -28.83 -129.27 -8.36
N LEU A 8 -29.58 -129.01 -9.43
CA LEU A 8 -29.28 -127.95 -10.40
C LEU A 8 -29.69 -126.56 -9.90
N ALA A 9 -30.82 -126.45 -9.19
CA ALA A 9 -31.30 -125.18 -8.63
C ALA A 9 -30.39 -124.65 -7.50
N ALA A 10 -29.85 -125.53 -6.64
CA ALA A 10 -28.90 -125.14 -5.59
C ALA A 10 -27.59 -124.57 -6.17
N THR A 11 -27.10 -125.13 -7.28
CA THR A 11 -25.87 -124.65 -7.93
C THR A 11 -26.00 -123.32 -8.67
N GLU A 12 -27.19 -122.97 -9.16
CA GLU A 12 -27.43 -121.64 -9.76
C GLU A 12 -27.55 -120.54 -8.70
N GLN A 13 -28.19 -120.82 -7.57
CA GLN A 13 -28.37 -119.85 -6.50
C GLN A 13 -27.05 -119.49 -5.81
N ASP A 14 -26.15 -120.45 -5.64
CA ASP A 14 -24.79 -120.20 -5.15
C ASP A 14 -23.93 -119.41 -6.14
N ARG A 15 -24.08 -119.64 -7.46
CA ARG A 15 -23.39 -118.85 -8.49
C ARG A 15 -23.88 -117.41 -8.55
N ALA A 16 -25.19 -117.18 -8.43
CA ALA A 16 -25.78 -115.84 -8.39
C ALA A 16 -25.29 -115.06 -7.15
N SER A 17 -25.25 -115.70 -5.98
CA SER A 17 -24.74 -115.10 -4.74
C SER A 17 -23.24 -114.73 -4.84
N SER A 18 -22.45 -115.58 -5.48
CA SER A 18 -21.01 -115.33 -5.73
C SER A 18 -20.77 -114.14 -6.65
N LEU A 19 -21.52 -114.05 -7.76
CA LEU A 19 -21.45 -112.93 -8.70
C LEU A 19 -21.87 -111.59 -8.07
N GLU A 20 -22.89 -111.60 -7.20
CA GLU A 20 -23.33 -110.38 -6.51
C GLU A 20 -22.32 -109.90 -5.46
N LYS A 21 -21.64 -110.82 -4.76
CA LYS A 21 -20.48 -110.50 -3.91
C LYS A 21 -19.32 -109.90 -4.71
N GLN A 22 -18.99 -110.47 -5.87
CA GLN A 22 -17.96 -109.92 -6.75
C GLN A 22 -18.32 -108.52 -7.26
N ARG A 23 -19.59 -108.27 -7.61
CA ARG A 23 -20.06 -106.95 -8.04
C ARG A 23 -20.02 -105.91 -6.93
N ARG A 24 -20.37 -106.28 -5.69
CA ARG A 24 -20.20 -105.41 -4.51
C ARG A 24 -18.72 -105.09 -4.25
N GLN A 25 -17.83 -106.09 -4.32
CA GLN A 25 -16.39 -105.84 -4.21
C GLN A 25 -15.87 -104.95 -5.32
N LEU A 26 -16.31 -105.14 -6.57
CA LEU A 26 -15.92 -104.29 -7.69
C LEU A 26 -16.40 -102.84 -7.51
N ASN A 27 -17.63 -102.64 -7.02
CA ASN A 27 -18.16 -101.30 -6.75
C ASN A 27 -17.43 -100.61 -5.58
N ILE A 28 -17.07 -101.36 -4.53
CA ILE A 28 -16.26 -100.84 -3.42
C ILE A 28 -14.86 -100.45 -3.92
N LEU A 29 -14.26 -101.28 -4.80
CA LEU A 29 -12.96 -101.00 -5.40
C LEU A 29 -13.01 -99.77 -6.34
N GLN A 30 -14.06 -99.64 -7.16
CA GLN A 30 -14.26 -98.49 -8.05
C GLN A 30 -14.53 -97.20 -7.27
N ALA A 31 -15.29 -97.26 -6.17
CA ALA A 31 -15.50 -96.12 -5.28
C ALA A 31 -14.19 -95.70 -4.57
N ALA A 32 -13.37 -96.66 -4.15
CA ALA A 32 -12.06 -96.37 -3.54
C ALA A 32 -11.06 -95.76 -4.54
N ILE A 33 -11.08 -96.20 -5.81
CA ILE A 33 -10.23 -95.63 -6.87
C ILE A 33 -10.67 -94.20 -7.23
N ALA A 34 -11.97 -93.90 -7.20
CA ALA A 34 -12.48 -92.54 -7.46
C ALA A 34 -12.11 -91.52 -6.36
N THR A 35 -11.63 -91.97 -5.21
CA THR A 35 -11.20 -91.11 -4.09
C THR A 35 -9.68 -91.01 -3.94
N TYR A 36 -8.92 -91.70 -4.80
CA TYR A 36 -7.46 -91.67 -4.74
C TYR A 36 -6.93 -90.47 -5.54
N ASP A 37 -6.72 -89.36 -4.84
CA ASP A 37 -6.07 -88.17 -5.37
C ASP A 37 -4.54 -88.35 -5.36
N VAL A 38 -3.89 -88.08 -6.48
CA VAL A 38 -2.43 -88.13 -6.58
C VAL A 38 -1.90 -86.76 -6.21
N ASP A 39 -1.00 -86.67 -5.22
CA ASP A 39 -0.33 -85.39 -4.94
C ASP A 39 0.70 -85.08 -6.04
N GLU A 40 0.29 -84.32 -7.06
CA GLU A 40 1.20 -83.95 -8.14
C GLU A 40 2.31 -82.98 -7.68
N CYS A 41 2.11 -82.27 -6.57
CA CYS A 41 3.11 -81.34 -6.03
C CYS A 41 4.36 -82.05 -5.49
N SER A 42 4.28 -83.33 -5.18
CA SER A 42 5.44 -84.15 -4.78
C SER A 42 6.55 -84.23 -5.84
N ARG A 43 6.24 -83.99 -7.12
CA ARG A 43 7.22 -83.95 -8.23
C ARG A 43 7.70 -82.54 -8.57
N ASN A 44 7.30 -81.55 -7.80
CA ASN A 44 7.61 -80.14 -8.00
C ASN A 44 7.32 -79.64 -9.43
N PRO A 45 6.06 -79.79 -9.92
CA PRO A 45 5.69 -79.55 -11.32
C PRO A 45 5.66 -78.06 -11.69
N CYS A 46 5.79 -77.16 -10.72
CA CYS A 46 5.71 -75.72 -10.94
C CYS A 46 7.06 -75.12 -11.39
N PRO A 47 7.02 -74.05 -12.22
CA PRO A 47 8.22 -73.36 -12.68
C PRO A 47 9.03 -72.70 -11.55
N SER A 48 10.31 -72.41 -11.83
CA SER A 48 11.26 -71.81 -10.88
C SER A 48 10.68 -70.59 -10.16
N GLY A 49 10.47 -70.72 -8.84
CA GLY A 49 9.95 -69.65 -7.97
C GLY A 49 8.43 -69.67 -7.73
N GLY A 50 7.70 -70.63 -8.32
CA GLY A 50 6.27 -70.88 -8.04
C GLY A 50 6.04 -71.74 -6.80
N VAL A 51 4.84 -71.63 -6.23
CA VAL A 51 4.32 -72.45 -5.13
C VAL A 51 3.24 -73.38 -5.69
N CYS A 52 3.39 -74.68 -5.47
CA CYS A 52 2.42 -75.69 -5.92
C CYS A 52 1.34 -75.89 -4.87
N HIS A 53 0.08 -75.92 -5.30
CA HIS A 53 -1.08 -76.27 -4.49
C HIS A 53 -1.75 -77.51 -5.09
N ASN A 54 -1.77 -78.60 -4.34
CA ASN A 54 -2.48 -79.82 -4.74
C ASN A 54 -3.99 -79.59 -4.66
N THR A 55 -4.73 -80.04 -5.65
CA THR A 55 -6.17 -79.91 -5.75
C THR A 55 -6.79 -81.25 -6.15
N VAL A 56 -8.08 -81.45 -5.87
CA VAL A 56 -8.71 -82.72 -6.21
C VAL A 56 -8.74 -82.89 -7.74
N GLY A 57 -8.00 -83.89 -8.25
CA GLY A 57 -7.88 -84.19 -9.68
C GLY A 57 -6.84 -83.35 -10.44
N GLY A 58 -5.91 -82.66 -9.75
CA GLY A 58 -4.79 -81.97 -10.38
C GLY A 58 -4.07 -80.96 -9.47
N TYR A 59 -3.34 -80.01 -10.05
CA TYR A 59 -2.59 -79.02 -9.28
C TYR A 59 -2.72 -77.59 -9.82
N LEU A 60 -2.49 -76.61 -8.94
CA LEU A 60 -2.45 -75.20 -9.28
C LEU A 60 -1.11 -74.58 -8.87
N CYS A 61 -0.45 -73.92 -9.80
CA CYS A 61 0.76 -73.13 -9.51
C CYS A 61 0.40 -71.67 -9.25
N SER A 62 0.88 -71.13 -8.13
CA SER A 62 0.79 -69.71 -7.81
C SER A 62 2.20 -69.11 -7.69
N CYS A 63 2.33 -67.80 -7.82
CA CYS A 63 3.58 -67.10 -7.51
C CYS A 63 3.46 -66.42 -6.14
N ARG A 64 4.59 -66.22 -5.46
CA ARG A 64 4.61 -65.41 -4.22
C ARG A 64 4.11 -63.99 -4.49
N ALA A 65 3.51 -63.36 -3.49
CA ALA A 65 2.94 -62.01 -3.58
C ALA A 65 3.93 -61.01 -4.23
N GLY A 66 3.41 -60.17 -5.15
CA GLY A 66 4.21 -59.19 -5.92
C GLY A 66 4.86 -59.75 -7.20
N ARG A 67 4.57 -61.01 -7.57
CA ARG A 67 5.01 -61.64 -8.82
C ARG A 67 3.81 -62.19 -9.60
N LYS A 68 3.89 -62.16 -10.93
CA LYS A 68 2.88 -62.70 -11.85
C LYS A 68 3.46 -63.87 -12.64
N LEU A 69 2.63 -64.88 -12.90
CA LEU A 69 3.00 -66.02 -13.74
C LEU A 69 2.90 -65.59 -15.20
N GLU A 70 4.04 -65.57 -15.90
CA GLU A 70 4.12 -65.20 -17.32
C GLU A 70 4.91 -66.31 -18.03
N GLY A 71 4.19 -67.17 -18.75
CA GLY A 71 4.75 -68.43 -19.28
C GLY A 71 5.20 -69.39 -18.17
N ASN A 72 6.45 -69.88 -18.27
CA ASN A 72 7.06 -70.83 -17.32
C ASN A 72 7.96 -70.14 -16.27
N THR A 73 7.73 -68.87 -15.93
CA THR A 73 8.53 -68.17 -14.93
C THR A 73 7.69 -67.22 -14.09
N CYS A 74 8.01 -67.11 -12.79
CA CYS A 74 7.42 -66.10 -11.90
C CYS A 74 8.22 -64.79 -11.95
N ASN A 75 7.75 -63.83 -12.75
CA ASN A 75 8.39 -62.51 -12.89
C ASN A 75 7.80 -61.49 -11.90
N PRO A 76 8.57 -60.49 -11.47
CA PRO A 76 8.04 -59.37 -10.69
C PRO A 76 6.93 -58.64 -11.46
N ASP A 77 5.84 -58.32 -10.77
CA ASP A 77 4.74 -57.56 -11.35
C ASP A 77 5.18 -56.10 -11.53
N THR A 78 5.74 -55.83 -12.71
CA THR A 78 6.27 -54.51 -13.06
C THR A 78 5.15 -53.47 -13.09
N GLY A 79 3.91 -53.87 -13.40
CA GLY A 79 2.74 -52.99 -13.37
C GLY A 79 2.38 -52.58 -11.93
N LEU A 80 2.42 -53.51 -10.99
CA LEU A 80 2.24 -53.22 -9.56
C LEU A 80 3.35 -52.29 -9.04
N ILE A 81 4.61 -52.54 -9.41
CA ILE A 81 5.76 -51.71 -9.00
C ILE A 81 5.64 -50.28 -9.56
N ILE A 82 5.31 -50.13 -10.85
CA ILE A 82 5.12 -48.81 -11.48
C ILE A 82 3.92 -48.10 -10.85
N GLY A 83 2.81 -48.80 -10.62
CA GLY A 83 1.61 -48.23 -10.00
C GLY A 83 1.88 -47.71 -8.58
N VAL A 84 2.59 -48.48 -7.75
CA VAL A 84 2.94 -48.07 -6.38
C VAL A 84 3.92 -46.90 -6.38
N THR A 85 4.95 -46.93 -7.23
CA THR A 85 5.96 -45.85 -7.30
C THR A 85 5.37 -44.53 -7.81
N MET A 86 4.52 -44.57 -8.84
CA MET A 86 3.81 -43.39 -9.34
C MET A 86 2.80 -42.85 -8.33
N GLY A 87 2.09 -43.74 -7.61
CA GLY A 87 1.17 -43.34 -6.55
C GLY A 87 1.88 -42.62 -5.39
N LEU A 88 3.00 -43.16 -4.92
CA LEU A 88 3.81 -42.54 -3.86
C LEU A 88 4.38 -41.19 -4.30
N PHE A 89 4.86 -41.09 -5.54
CA PHE A 89 5.36 -39.84 -6.09
C PHE A 89 4.26 -38.77 -6.17
N GLY A 90 3.06 -39.14 -6.63
CA GLY A 90 1.91 -38.23 -6.66
C GLY A 90 1.54 -37.69 -5.27
N VAL A 91 1.53 -38.56 -4.25
CA VAL A 91 1.26 -38.16 -2.86
C VAL A 91 2.33 -37.20 -2.34
N MET A 92 3.61 -37.46 -2.64
CA MET A 92 4.71 -36.59 -2.25
C MET A 92 4.60 -35.19 -2.87
N VAL A 93 4.27 -35.11 -4.17
CA VAL A 93 4.09 -33.82 -4.86
C VAL A 93 2.93 -33.03 -4.25
N VAL A 94 1.79 -33.68 -4.00
CA VAL A 94 0.63 -33.04 -3.36
C VAL A 94 0.98 -32.54 -1.96
N ALA A 95 1.72 -33.33 -1.17
CA ALA A 95 2.16 -32.93 0.17
C ALA A 95 3.07 -31.68 0.12
N VAL A 96 4.02 -31.62 -0.82
CA VAL A 96 4.91 -30.46 -1.00
C VAL A 96 4.11 -29.21 -1.37
N ILE A 97 3.13 -29.34 -2.26
CA ILE A 97 2.24 -28.22 -2.62
C ILE A 97 1.48 -27.74 -1.37
N ILE A 98 0.83 -28.63 -0.61
CA ILE A 98 0.09 -28.24 0.60
C ILE A 98 1.00 -27.52 1.60
N VAL A 99 2.22 -28.02 1.82
CA VAL A 99 3.21 -27.38 2.70
C VAL A 99 3.61 -26.00 2.18
N PHE A 100 3.89 -25.85 0.89
CA PHE A 100 4.26 -24.57 0.28
C PHE A 100 3.15 -23.52 0.40
N TRP A 101 1.91 -23.91 0.08
CA TRP A 101 0.73 -23.03 0.22
C TRP A 101 0.47 -22.67 1.69
N GLY A 102 0.61 -23.65 2.60
CA GLY A 102 0.54 -23.41 4.04
C GLY A 102 1.58 -22.41 4.53
N GLN A 103 2.84 -22.57 4.10
CA GLN A 103 3.93 -21.64 4.42
C GLN A 103 3.66 -20.24 3.87
N MET A 104 3.22 -20.11 2.61
CA MET A 104 2.85 -18.82 2.02
C MET A 104 1.73 -18.12 2.81
N ILE A 105 0.69 -18.86 3.23
CA ILE A 105 -0.41 -18.32 4.03
C ILE A 105 0.10 -17.86 5.40
N ILE A 106 0.96 -18.65 6.05
CA ILE A 106 1.56 -18.29 7.35
C ILE A 106 2.43 -17.03 7.21
N GLN A 107 3.25 -16.95 6.16
CA GLN A 107 4.09 -15.76 5.89
C GLN A 107 3.23 -14.51 5.66
N LYS A 108 2.16 -14.62 4.86
CA LYS A 108 1.20 -13.51 4.66
C LYS A 108 0.52 -13.09 5.96
N LYS A 109 0.13 -14.05 6.81
CA LYS A 109 -0.47 -13.76 8.14
C LYS A 109 0.54 -13.10 9.09
N LYS A 110 1.81 -13.52 9.08
CA LYS A 110 2.87 -12.88 9.88
C LYS A 110 3.10 -11.43 9.44
N PHE A 111 3.20 -11.18 8.13
CA PHE A 111 3.39 -9.82 7.61
C PHE A 111 2.22 -8.89 7.96
N LYS A 112 0.98 -9.36 7.82
CA LYS A 112 -0.22 -8.61 8.27
C LYS A 112 -0.17 -8.28 9.76
N LYS A 113 0.23 -9.23 10.62
CA LYS A 113 0.37 -8.99 12.07
C LYS A 113 1.46 -7.96 12.39
N VAL A 114 2.66 -8.08 11.80
CA VAL A 114 3.75 -7.11 12.03
C VAL A 114 3.32 -5.72 11.63
N LYS A 115 2.62 -5.58 10.50
CA LYS A 115 2.11 -4.31 10.02
C LYS A 115 1.02 -3.70 10.91
N GLN A 116 0.12 -4.53 11.42
CA GLN A 116 -0.88 -4.12 12.40
C GLN A 116 -0.25 -3.74 13.73
N GLU A 117 0.79 -4.45 14.16
CA GLU A 117 1.55 -4.13 15.38
C GLU A 117 2.34 -2.83 15.23
N TYR A 118 2.92 -2.59 14.05
CA TYR A 118 3.57 -1.34 13.70
C TYR A 118 2.58 -0.17 13.79
N PHE A 119 1.39 -0.33 13.22
CA PHE A 119 0.28 0.61 13.37
C PHE A 119 -0.12 0.79 14.84
N ARG A 120 -0.12 -0.27 15.65
CA ARG A 120 -0.40 -0.21 17.09
C ARG A 120 0.65 0.60 17.86
N GLN A 121 1.92 0.45 17.53
CA GLN A 121 3.03 1.12 18.22
C GLN A 121 3.16 2.60 17.86
N HIS A 122 2.79 3.00 16.64
CA HIS A 122 2.91 4.39 16.16
C HIS A 122 1.60 5.19 16.24
N GLY A 123 0.76 4.92 17.25
CA GLY A 123 -0.44 5.71 17.55
C GLY A 123 -1.67 5.39 16.69
N GLY A 124 -1.57 4.46 15.74
CA GLY A 124 -2.66 4.05 14.88
C GLY A 124 -3.80 3.34 15.62
N LEU A 125 -3.53 2.54 16.65
CA LEU A 125 -4.59 1.91 17.45
C LEU A 125 -5.40 2.95 18.25
N LEU A 126 -4.73 3.96 18.79
CA LEU A 126 -5.37 5.09 19.48
C LEU A 126 -6.30 5.85 18.51
N LEU A 127 -5.84 6.05 17.27
CA LEU A 127 -6.63 6.59 16.17
C LEU A 127 -7.83 5.68 15.84
N PHE A 128 -7.63 4.37 15.74
CA PHE A 128 -8.67 3.38 15.41
C PHE A 128 -9.75 3.27 16.50
N ASP A 129 -9.36 3.25 17.77
CA ASP A 129 -10.28 3.25 18.90
C ASP A 129 -11.03 4.58 19.01
N ARG A 130 -10.36 5.71 18.72
CA ARG A 130 -11.01 7.03 18.66
C ARG A 130 -12.01 7.13 17.50
N MET A 131 -11.65 6.65 16.30
CA MET A 131 -12.53 6.59 15.12
C MET A 131 -13.79 5.74 15.35
N LYS A 132 -13.65 4.65 16.13
CA LYS A 132 -14.79 3.78 16.47
C LYS A 132 -15.71 4.40 17.51
N SER A 133 -15.17 5.28 18.37
CA SER A 133 -15.88 5.95 19.46
C SER A 133 -16.57 7.25 19.01
N GLU A 134 -15.90 8.07 18.22
CA GLU A 134 -16.41 9.36 17.74
C GLU A 134 -17.06 9.21 16.36
N LYS A 135 -18.40 9.13 16.31
CA LYS A 135 -19.22 9.12 15.08
C LYS A 135 -19.09 10.40 14.20
N GLY A 136 -18.11 11.26 14.44
CA GLY A 136 -17.90 12.55 13.78
C GLY A 136 -16.62 12.67 12.95
N LEU A 137 -15.66 11.74 13.07
CA LEU A 137 -14.49 11.71 12.19
C LEU A 137 -14.88 11.07 10.85
N ALA A 138 -14.96 11.86 9.79
CA ALA A 138 -15.13 11.37 8.42
C ALA A 138 -13.82 10.75 7.87
N PHE A 139 -13.17 9.88 8.65
CA PHE A 139 -11.94 9.18 8.30
C PHE A 139 -12.26 7.76 7.82
N THR A 140 -11.72 7.37 6.67
CA THR A 140 -12.00 6.08 6.02
C THR A 140 -10.73 5.23 5.89
N VAL A 141 -10.82 3.94 6.20
CA VAL A 141 -9.76 2.98 5.84
C VAL A 141 -10.10 2.41 4.47
N PHE A 142 -9.25 2.69 3.49
CA PHE A 142 -9.40 2.23 2.11
C PHE A 142 -8.61 0.93 1.88
N SER A 143 -9.13 0.08 1.02
CA SER A 143 -8.42 -1.08 0.50
C SER A 143 -7.41 -0.69 -0.58
N GLU A 144 -6.40 -1.52 -0.80
CA GLU A 144 -5.43 -1.33 -1.89
C GLU A 144 -6.14 -1.32 -3.26
N ALA A 145 -7.10 -2.22 -3.46
CA ALA A 145 -7.84 -2.35 -4.72
C ALA A 145 -8.63 -1.07 -5.06
N GLU A 146 -9.27 -0.44 -4.07
CA GLU A 146 -9.98 0.82 -4.26
C GLU A 146 -9.06 1.95 -4.71
N LEU A 147 -7.87 2.06 -4.10
CA LEU A 147 -6.92 3.12 -4.44
C LEU A 147 -6.22 2.86 -5.78
N ILE A 148 -5.95 1.60 -6.14
CA ILE A 148 -5.51 1.21 -7.49
C ILE A 148 -6.55 1.65 -8.52
N HIS A 149 -7.83 1.35 -8.29
CA HIS A 149 -8.90 1.78 -9.20
C HIS A 149 -8.98 3.32 -9.28
N ALA A 150 -8.99 4.00 -8.14
CA ALA A 150 -9.11 5.47 -8.07
C ALA A 150 -7.98 6.20 -8.81
N THR A 151 -6.76 5.65 -8.77
CA THR A 151 -5.55 6.25 -9.36
C THR A 151 -5.19 5.66 -10.73
N SER A 152 -6.03 4.80 -11.31
CA SER A 152 -5.70 4.06 -12.54
C SER A 152 -4.35 3.34 -12.45
N ASN A 153 -4.17 2.55 -11.39
CA ASN A 153 -2.94 1.83 -11.07
C ASN A 153 -1.73 2.76 -10.86
N PHE A 154 -1.93 3.86 -10.13
CA PHE A 154 -0.91 4.87 -9.85
C PHE A 154 -0.23 5.39 -11.13
N ASP A 155 -1.03 5.72 -12.13
CA ASP A 155 -0.54 6.20 -13.43
C ASP A 155 0.28 7.49 -13.28
N ASN A 156 1.42 7.55 -13.98
CA ASN A 156 2.32 8.70 -13.91
C ASN A 156 1.68 10.01 -14.41
N SER A 157 0.71 9.93 -15.34
CA SER A 157 -0.05 11.10 -15.82
C SER A 157 -0.94 11.73 -14.74
N LYS A 158 -1.21 11.01 -13.64
CA LYS A 158 -1.99 11.51 -12.51
C LYS A 158 -1.12 12.05 -11.37
N ILE A 159 0.19 12.13 -11.52
CA ILE A 159 1.08 12.68 -10.48
C ILE A 159 0.79 14.17 -10.30
N LEU A 160 0.48 14.56 -9.07
CA LEU A 160 0.34 15.95 -8.63
C LEU A 160 1.66 16.51 -8.10
N GLY A 161 2.48 15.65 -7.51
CA GLY A 161 3.78 16.05 -6.96
C GLY A 161 4.61 14.85 -6.54
N LYS A 162 5.94 15.02 -6.55
CA LYS A 162 6.91 13.99 -6.17
C LYS A 162 8.06 14.64 -5.39
N GLY A 163 8.41 14.08 -4.24
CA GLY A 163 9.47 14.60 -3.39
C GLY A 163 9.97 13.58 -2.36
N GLY A 164 10.76 14.05 -1.39
CA GLY A 164 11.34 13.20 -0.35
C GLY A 164 10.32 12.50 0.55
N HIS A 165 9.10 13.02 0.65
CA HIS A 165 8.03 12.47 1.49
C HIS A 165 7.13 11.46 0.74
N GLY A 166 7.42 11.21 -0.55
CA GLY A 166 6.67 10.28 -1.38
C GLY A 166 6.14 10.89 -2.68
N THR A 167 5.14 10.24 -3.26
CA THR A 167 4.49 10.68 -4.51
C THR A 167 2.99 10.84 -4.29
N VAL A 168 2.45 11.96 -4.75
CA VAL A 168 1.02 12.30 -4.64
C VAL A 168 0.36 12.13 -6.00
N TYR A 169 -0.73 11.38 -6.04
CA TYR A 169 -1.51 11.10 -7.25
C TYR A 169 -2.91 11.71 -7.12
N LYS A 170 -3.45 12.20 -8.23
CA LYS A 170 -4.86 12.52 -8.35
C LYS A 170 -5.66 11.22 -8.43
N GLY A 171 -6.69 11.08 -7.60
CA GLY A 171 -7.58 9.94 -7.60
C GLY A 171 -9.05 10.35 -7.69
N VAL A 172 -9.91 9.42 -8.10
CA VAL A 172 -11.36 9.58 -8.06
C VAL A 172 -11.99 8.38 -7.36
N ILE A 173 -12.57 8.61 -6.19
CA ILE A 173 -13.25 7.58 -5.38
C ILE A 173 -14.75 7.61 -5.69
N ASN A 174 -15.37 6.42 -5.81
CA ASN A 174 -16.79 6.22 -6.10
C ASN A 174 -17.29 7.02 -7.33
N ASN A 175 -16.41 7.21 -8.33
CA ASN A 175 -16.66 7.93 -9.58
C ASN A 175 -17.17 9.38 -9.41
N LYS A 176 -17.01 9.99 -8.23
CA LYS A 176 -17.53 11.34 -7.94
C LYS A 176 -16.57 12.20 -7.13
N LYS A 177 -15.87 11.61 -6.15
CA LYS A 177 -15.05 12.37 -5.20
C LYS A 177 -13.59 12.39 -5.65
N GLN A 178 -13.10 13.57 -6.06
CA GLN A 178 -11.68 13.77 -6.32
C GLN A 178 -10.90 13.75 -5.01
N VAL A 179 -9.75 13.08 -5.00
CA VAL A 179 -8.87 12.94 -3.83
C VAL A 179 -7.40 13.09 -4.25
N ALA A 180 -6.56 13.46 -3.29
CA ALA A 180 -5.12 13.37 -3.43
C ALA A 180 -4.61 12.15 -2.65
N VAL A 181 -3.90 11.26 -3.33
CA VAL A 181 -3.44 9.96 -2.79
C VAL A 181 -1.91 10.01 -2.66
N LYS A 182 -1.41 10.18 -1.43
CA LYS A 182 0.03 10.24 -1.12
C LYS A 182 0.53 8.84 -0.80
N ARG A 183 1.31 8.24 -1.72
CA ARG A 183 2.15 7.09 -1.42
C ARG A 183 3.39 7.62 -0.70
N CYS A 184 3.48 7.38 0.60
CA CYS A 184 4.62 7.83 1.41
C CYS A 184 5.92 7.17 0.93
N ALA A 185 7.06 7.73 1.29
CA ALA A 185 8.34 7.01 1.26
C ALA A 185 8.64 6.56 2.68
N LEU A 186 8.95 5.28 2.92
CA LEU A 186 9.27 4.75 4.26
C LEU A 186 10.62 4.03 4.25
N VAL A 187 11.66 4.72 3.82
CA VAL A 187 13.01 4.17 3.71
C VAL A 187 13.72 4.19 5.06
N ASP A 188 13.53 5.24 5.86
CA ASP A 188 14.20 5.43 7.14
C ASP A 188 13.23 5.69 8.32
N GLU A 189 13.77 5.67 9.54
CA GLU A 189 13.02 5.92 10.78
C GLU A 189 12.46 7.34 10.89
N ARG A 190 13.04 8.32 10.19
CA ARG A 190 12.54 9.69 10.17
C ARG A 190 11.24 9.74 9.37
N GLN A 191 11.24 9.23 8.15
CA GLN A 191 10.06 9.20 7.29
C GLN A 191 8.90 8.40 7.89
N LYS A 192 9.23 7.33 8.62
CA LYS A 192 8.28 6.56 9.43
C LYS A 192 7.61 7.41 10.52
N LYS A 193 8.38 8.22 11.25
CA LYS A 193 7.86 9.16 12.24
C LYS A 193 7.01 10.24 11.57
N GLU A 194 7.47 10.82 10.46
CA GLU A 194 6.74 11.84 9.70
C GLU A 194 5.36 11.32 9.26
N PHE A 195 5.28 10.10 8.73
CA PHE A 195 4.01 9.45 8.39
C PHE A 195 3.07 9.31 9.60
N GLY A 196 3.58 8.78 10.72
CA GLY A 196 2.77 8.57 11.92
C GLY A 196 2.25 9.88 12.50
N GLN A 197 3.08 10.91 12.50
CA GLN A 197 2.78 12.25 13.00
C GLN A 197 1.74 12.97 12.14
N GLU A 198 1.91 12.95 10.82
CA GLU A 198 0.97 13.53 9.87
C GLU A 198 -0.41 12.85 9.99
N MET A 199 -0.44 11.53 10.07
CA MET A 199 -1.68 10.76 10.27
C MET A 199 -2.37 11.11 11.60
N LEU A 200 -1.61 11.15 12.70
CA LEU A 200 -2.13 11.43 14.03
C LEU A 200 -2.74 12.83 14.12
N ILE A 201 -2.02 13.86 13.67
CA ILE A 201 -2.48 15.25 13.72
C ILE A 201 -3.70 15.43 12.81
N LEU A 202 -3.58 15.07 11.53
CA LEU A 202 -4.60 15.40 10.54
C LEU A 202 -5.90 14.62 10.70
N SER A 203 -5.89 13.49 11.41
CA SER A 203 -7.12 12.79 11.76
C SER A 203 -8.00 13.57 12.74
N GLN A 204 -7.40 14.38 13.61
CA GLN A 204 -8.11 15.03 14.72
C GLN A 204 -8.56 16.46 14.36
N ILE A 205 -7.86 17.10 13.43
CA ILE A 205 -8.13 18.49 13.07
C ILE A 205 -9.06 18.61 11.88
N ASN A 206 -9.93 19.62 11.92
CA ASN A 206 -10.80 19.98 10.80
C ASN A 206 -10.99 21.49 10.80
N HIS A 207 -10.29 22.17 9.90
CA HIS A 207 -10.31 23.62 9.76
C HIS A 207 -10.34 24.02 8.29
N LYS A 208 -11.04 25.11 7.94
CA LYS A 208 -11.19 25.57 6.55
C LYS A 208 -9.84 25.81 5.84
N ASN A 209 -8.85 26.32 6.58
CA ASN A 209 -7.51 26.63 6.07
C ASN A 209 -6.46 25.55 6.33
N ILE A 210 -6.88 24.32 6.57
CA ILE A 210 -5.99 23.15 6.69
C ILE A 210 -6.50 22.06 5.77
N VAL A 211 -5.58 21.39 5.06
CA VAL A 211 -5.95 20.27 4.20
C VAL A 211 -6.50 19.13 5.04
N LYS A 212 -7.68 18.64 4.65
CA LYS A 212 -8.38 17.56 5.32
C LYS A 212 -7.84 16.19 4.91
N LEU A 213 -7.40 15.41 5.90
CA LEU A 213 -7.15 13.98 5.74
C LEU A 213 -8.49 13.24 5.73
N LEU A 214 -8.76 12.52 4.65
CA LEU A 214 -9.98 11.73 4.45
C LEU A 214 -9.82 10.29 4.91
N GLY A 215 -8.59 9.78 4.96
CA GLY A 215 -8.35 8.39 5.29
C GLY A 215 -6.96 7.89 4.97
N CYS A 216 -6.78 6.59 5.10
CA CYS A 216 -5.53 5.90 4.76
C CYS A 216 -5.77 4.50 4.20
N CYS A 217 -4.78 3.95 3.51
CA CYS A 217 -4.70 2.53 3.18
C CYS A 217 -3.46 1.93 3.83
N LEU A 218 -3.69 0.85 4.58
CA LEU A 218 -2.69 0.11 5.33
C LEU A 218 -2.57 -1.33 4.82
N GLU A 219 -3.07 -1.66 3.63
CA GLU A 219 -2.93 -2.99 3.01
C GLU A 219 -1.63 -3.15 2.23
N VAL A 220 -1.00 -2.04 1.86
CA VAL A 220 0.25 -1.90 1.07
C VAL A 220 1.53 -1.81 1.90
N GLU A 221 2.65 -2.37 1.41
CA GLU A 221 3.96 -2.33 2.12
C GLU A 221 4.33 -0.93 2.62
N VAL A 222 4.12 0.07 1.75
CA VAL A 222 4.29 1.48 2.09
C VAL A 222 2.91 2.13 2.22
N PRO A 223 2.49 2.57 3.43
CA PRO A 223 1.21 3.19 3.70
C PRO A 223 0.86 4.35 2.76
N ILE A 224 -0.44 4.52 2.57
CA ILE A 224 -0.99 5.56 1.70
C ILE A 224 -1.93 6.44 2.52
N LEU A 225 -1.77 7.75 2.38
CA LEU A 225 -2.67 8.75 2.96
C LEU A 225 -3.57 9.33 1.85
N VAL A 226 -4.83 9.56 2.17
CA VAL A 226 -5.85 10.06 1.24
C VAL A 226 -6.39 11.38 1.76
N TYR A 227 -6.22 12.45 0.99
CA TYR A 227 -6.61 13.80 1.34
C TYR A 227 -7.71 14.31 0.42
N GLU A 228 -8.37 15.39 0.83
CA GLU A 228 -9.15 16.18 -0.11
C GLU A 228 -8.25 16.64 -1.27
N PHE A 229 -8.81 16.66 -2.49
CA PHE A 229 -8.11 17.22 -3.63
C PHE A 229 -8.29 18.73 -3.66
N VAL A 230 -7.18 19.47 -3.74
CA VAL A 230 -7.15 20.94 -3.78
C VAL A 230 -6.76 21.38 -5.19
N LEU A 231 -7.65 22.12 -5.85
CA LEU A 231 -7.67 22.24 -7.31
C LEU A 231 -6.53 23.08 -7.90
N ASN A 232 -6.24 24.24 -7.32
CA ASN A 232 -5.38 25.26 -7.93
C ASN A 232 -3.88 25.10 -7.57
N GLY A 233 -3.49 23.91 -7.09
CA GLY A 233 -2.09 23.60 -6.80
C GLY A 233 -1.54 24.40 -5.61
N THR A 234 -0.25 24.72 -5.67
CA THR A 234 0.49 25.39 -4.59
C THR A 234 0.58 26.90 -4.79
N LEU A 235 0.73 27.65 -3.69
CA LEU A 235 1.06 29.07 -3.74
C LEU A 235 2.42 29.32 -4.42
N PHE A 236 3.37 28.39 -4.27
CA PHE A 236 4.66 28.49 -4.97
C PHE A 236 4.48 28.56 -6.49
N GLU A 237 3.66 27.66 -7.06
CA GLU A 237 3.36 27.64 -8.49
C GLU A 237 2.59 28.89 -8.94
N LEU A 238 1.71 29.42 -8.09
CA LEU A 238 0.97 30.65 -8.41
C LEU A 238 1.90 31.88 -8.49
N ILE A 239 2.92 31.95 -7.62
CA ILE A 239 3.85 33.09 -7.54
C ILE A 239 5.00 32.97 -8.55
N HIS A 240 5.52 31.76 -8.79
CA HIS A 240 6.73 31.53 -9.59
C HIS A 240 6.48 30.78 -10.91
N GLY A 241 5.25 30.33 -11.16
CA GLY A 241 4.93 29.52 -12.33
C GLY A 241 5.05 30.25 -13.66
N LYS A 242 5.14 29.47 -14.75
CA LYS A 242 5.27 29.96 -16.13
C LYS A 242 4.09 30.82 -16.61
N ASN A 243 2.98 30.84 -15.87
CA ASN A 243 1.80 31.67 -16.12
C ASN A 243 1.90 33.02 -15.39
N GLN A 244 2.94 33.82 -15.68
CA GLN A 244 3.01 35.24 -15.30
C GLN A 244 1.81 36.08 -15.80
N ALA A 245 0.95 35.48 -16.65
CA ALA A 245 -0.28 36.06 -17.16
C ALA A 245 -1.38 36.26 -16.09
N LEU A 246 -1.34 35.53 -14.97
CA LEU A 246 -2.14 35.86 -13.79
C LEU A 246 -1.29 36.75 -12.88
N GLN A 247 -1.30 38.05 -13.13
CA GLN A 247 -0.85 39.03 -12.13
C GLN A 247 -1.78 38.89 -10.92
N ILE A 248 -1.39 38.05 -9.95
CA ILE A 248 -2.16 37.91 -8.72
C ILE A 248 -2.18 39.29 -8.06
N SER A 249 -3.37 39.78 -7.73
CA SER A 249 -3.43 41.07 -7.03
C SER A 249 -2.82 40.93 -5.65
N PHE A 250 -2.12 41.97 -5.20
CA PHE A 250 -1.55 42.03 -3.87
C PHE A 250 -2.62 41.80 -2.78
N SER A 251 -3.84 42.29 -2.98
CA SER A 251 -4.99 42.03 -2.08
C SER A 251 -5.33 40.54 -1.97
N THR A 252 -5.26 39.79 -3.07
CA THR A 252 -5.46 38.33 -3.07
C THR A 252 -4.32 37.64 -2.32
N LEU A 253 -3.07 38.06 -2.56
CA LEU A 253 -1.91 37.49 -1.89
C LEU A 253 -1.95 37.74 -0.37
N LEU A 254 -2.37 38.94 0.05
CA LEU A 254 -2.54 39.30 1.45
C LEU A 254 -3.67 38.49 2.12
N ARG A 255 -4.76 38.23 1.38
CA ARG A 255 -5.82 37.31 1.83
C ARG A 255 -5.29 35.90 2.05
N ILE A 256 -4.52 35.36 1.10
CA ILE A 256 -3.92 34.01 1.21
C ILE A 256 -3.00 33.92 2.44
N ALA A 257 -2.15 34.93 2.67
CA ALA A 257 -1.28 34.95 3.84
C ALA A 257 -2.06 35.03 5.16
N HIS A 258 -3.10 35.87 5.21
CA HIS A 258 -4.00 35.95 6.36
C HIS A 258 -4.66 34.59 6.66
N GLU A 259 -5.18 33.91 5.63
CA GLU A 259 -5.85 32.61 5.76
C GLU A 259 -4.91 31.49 6.19
N ALA A 260 -3.67 31.47 5.67
CA ALA A 260 -2.64 30.56 6.16
C ALA A 260 -2.30 30.84 7.62
N ALA A 261 -2.20 32.12 8.02
CA ALA A 261 -1.96 32.53 9.40
C ALA A 261 -3.11 32.11 10.33
N GLU A 262 -4.38 32.24 9.91
CA GLU A 262 -5.55 31.72 10.64
C GLU A 262 -5.44 30.20 10.87
N GLY A 263 -5.06 29.44 9.84
CA GLY A 263 -4.84 27.99 9.96
C GLY A 263 -3.76 27.63 10.97
N LEU A 264 -2.64 28.35 10.97
CA LEU A 264 -1.54 28.12 11.92
C LEU A 264 -1.92 28.55 13.35
N SER A 265 -2.62 29.68 13.50
CA SER A 265 -3.13 30.13 14.80
C SER A 265 -4.10 29.11 15.41
N PHE A 266 -4.94 28.47 14.60
CA PHE A 266 -5.80 27.38 15.04
C PHE A 266 -4.97 26.21 15.59
N LEU A 267 -3.91 25.79 14.90
CA LEU A 267 -3.06 24.69 15.36
C LEU A 267 -2.37 24.97 16.71
N HIS A 268 -1.92 26.21 16.90
CA HIS A 268 -1.25 26.62 18.13
C HIS A 268 -2.21 26.69 19.32
N SER A 269 -3.52 26.83 19.08
CA SER A 269 -4.56 26.92 20.11
C SER A 269 -5.48 25.71 20.18
N TYR A 270 -5.22 24.67 19.36
CA TYR A 270 -6.13 23.54 19.18
C TYR A 270 -6.37 22.72 20.46
N ALA A 271 -5.32 22.53 21.26
CA ALA A 271 -5.36 21.75 22.49
C ALA A 271 -4.40 22.34 23.54
N SER A 272 -4.39 21.76 24.75
CA SER A 272 -3.45 22.10 25.82
C SER A 272 -1.98 21.96 25.42
N THR A 273 -1.69 21.18 24.37
CA THR A 273 -0.38 21.04 23.76
C THR A 273 -0.45 21.60 22.33
N PRO A 274 0.18 22.76 22.06
CA PRO A 274 0.21 23.34 20.73
C PRO A 274 0.76 22.39 19.66
N ILE A 275 0.15 22.44 18.47
CA ILE A 275 0.68 21.77 17.29
C ILE A 275 1.51 22.79 16.50
N ILE A 276 2.82 22.57 16.40
CA ILE A 276 3.72 23.38 15.59
C ILE A 276 3.91 22.69 14.24
N HIS A 277 3.60 23.38 13.13
CA HIS A 277 3.68 22.80 11.79
C HIS A 277 5.10 22.39 11.37
N GLY A 278 6.11 23.23 11.65
CA GLY A 278 7.53 22.92 11.45
C GLY A 278 8.08 23.09 10.02
N ASP A 279 7.23 23.13 8.99
CA ASP A 279 7.65 23.28 7.58
C ASP A 279 6.73 24.22 6.78
N VAL A 280 6.54 25.46 7.25
CA VAL A 280 5.70 26.44 6.54
C VAL A 280 6.48 27.08 5.40
N LYS A 281 6.07 26.79 4.17
CA LYS A 281 6.63 27.32 2.92
C LYS A 281 5.54 27.43 1.85
N THR A 282 5.76 28.21 0.80
CA THR A 282 4.76 28.44 -0.25
C THR A 282 4.37 27.18 -1.02
N SER A 283 5.23 26.15 -1.06
CA SER A 283 4.90 24.83 -1.64
C SER A 283 3.99 23.98 -0.75
N ASN A 284 3.86 24.33 0.54
CA ASN A 284 2.99 23.66 1.50
C ASN A 284 1.68 24.43 1.75
N ILE A 285 1.44 25.53 1.05
CA ILE A 285 0.16 26.25 1.03
C ILE A 285 -0.54 25.92 -0.29
N LEU A 286 -1.63 25.16 -0.21
CA LEU A 286 -2.46 24.82 -1.37
C LEU A 286 -3.62 25.81 -1.53
N LEU A 287 -4.13 25.91 -2.75
CA LEU A 287 -5.20 26.84 -3.11
C LEU A 287 -6.42 26.10 -3.66
N ASP A 288 -7.57 26.26 -3.02
CA ASP A 288 -8.81 25.65 -3.51
C ASP A 288 -9.39 26.40 -4.72
N GLU A 289 -10.55 25.95 -5.20
CA GLU A 289 -11.27 26.52 -6.34
C GLU A 289 -11.55 28.02 -6.24
N ASN A 290 -11.65 28.57 -5.03
CA ASN A 290 -11.90 29.99 -4.75
C ASN A 290 -10.60 30.75 -4.38
N TYR A 291 -9.43 30.13 -4.57
CA TYR A 291 -8.14 30.62 -4.11
C TYR A 291 -8.11 30.87 -2.59
N MET A 292 -8.80 30.02 -1.82
CA MET A 292 -8.65 29.98 -0.37
C MET A 292 -7.41 29.17 0.00
N ALA A 293 -6.65 29.67 0.97
CA ALA A 293 -5.43 29.01 1.42
C ALA A 293 -5.72 27.81 2.32
N LYS A 294 -5.02 26.69 2.06
CA LYS A 294 -5.02 25.49 2.90
C LYS A 294 -3.59 25.04 3.20
N VAL A 295 -3.21 25.00 4.48
CA VAL A 295 -1.91 24.50 4.95
C VAL A 295 -1.86 22.98 4.81
N SER A 296 -0.74 22.45 4.33
CA SER A 296 -0.50 21.03 4.01
C SER A 296 0.89 20.57 4.43
N ASP A 297 1.14 19.25 4.38
CA ASP A 297 2.41 18.56 4.70
C ASP A 297 2.84 18.66 6.17
N PHE A 298 2.12 17.92 7.02
CA PHE A 298 2.29 17.90 8.48
C PHE A 298 3.34 16.88 8.95
N GLY A 299 4.18 16.35 8.03
CA GLY A 299 5.20 15.35 8.38
C GLY A 299 6.21 15.87 9.40
N ALA A 300 6.59 17.15 9.30
CA ALA A 300 7.53 17.80 10.23
C ALA A 300 6.88 18.37 11.49
N SER A 301 5.57 18.19 11.66
CA SER A 301 4.84 18.82 12.77
C SER A 301 5.15 18.17 14.11
N ILE A 302 5.16 18.95 15.19
CA ILE A 302 5.40 18.44 16.53
C ILE A 302 4.29 18.86 17.48
N LEU A 303 4.03 18.01 18.48
CA LEU A 303 3.28 18.39 19.67
C LEU A 303 4.29 19.01 20.63
N ALA A 304 4.34 20.33 20.67
CA ALA A 304 5.30 21.03 21.52
C ALA A 304 4.67 21.28 22.90
N PRO A 305 5.35 20.92 24.00
CA PRO A 305 5.10 21.57 25.29
C PRO A 305 5.22 23.08 25.10
N THR A 306 4.51 23.87 25.92
CA THR A 306 4.30 25.32 25.78
C THR A 306 5.56 26.19 25.65
N ASP A 307 6.77 25.61 25.75
CA ASP A 307 8.03 26.33 25.73
C ASP A 307 8.89 25.93 24.52
N LYS A 308 8.99 26.87 23.56
CA LYS A 308 9.97 27.06 22.45
C LYS A 308 9.36 26.97 21.05
N GLU A 309 9.13 28.15 20.47
CA GLU A 309 8.63 28.36 19.11
C GLU A 309 9.75 28.51 18.07
N GLN A 310 9.53 27.99 16.85
CA GLN A 310 10.31 28.25 15.63
C GLN A 310 9.39 28.40 14.42
N PHE A 311 9.51 29.51 13.68
CA PHE A 311 8.94 29.75 12.34
C PHE A 311 9.66 30.93 11.68
N VAL A 312 9.93 30.90 10.34
CA VAL A 312 9.62 31.95 9.31
C VAL A 312 9.91 31.44 7.88
N THR A 313 8.98 31.65 6.92
CA THR A 313 9.31 31.83 5.47
C THR A 313 8.21 32.61 4.69
N MET A 314 6.95 32.64 5.16
CA MET A 314 5.82 33.15 4.35
C MET A 314 5.80 34.68 4.13
N VAL A 315 6.16 35.49 5.12
CA VAL A 315 6.00 36.96 5.04
C VAL A 315 7.02 37.61 4.07
N GLN A 316 8.20 37.02 3.91
CA GLN A 316 9.24 37.54 2.98
C GLN A 316 8.78 37.54 1.51
N VAL A 317 7.98 36.54 1.13
CA VAL A 317 7.47 36.42 -0.24
C VAL A 317 6.48 37.54 -0.55
N LEU A 318 5.68 37.98 0.44
CA LEU A 318 4.74 39.10 0.27
C LEU A 318 5.47 40.40 -0.07
N VAL A 319 6.52 40.73 0.68
CA VAL A 319 7.29 41.97 0.51
C VAL A 319 7.99 42.00 -0.86
N SER A 320 8.46 40.85 -1.34
CA SER A 320 9.20 40.75 -2.60
C SER A 320 8.32 40.87 -3.85
N HIS A 321 7.00 40.70 -3.74
CA HIS A 321 6.07 40.63 -4.88
C HIS A 321 5.29 41.93 -5.13
N VAL A 322 5.66 43.04 -4.49
CA VAL A 322 4.94 44.31 -4.60
C VAL A 322 5.39 45.08 -5.84
N LYS A 323 4.45 45.37 -6.74
CA LYS A 323 4.62 46.38 -7.80
C LYS A 323 4.17 47.75 -7.26
N GLY A 324 4.82 48.82 -7.71
CA GLY A 324 4.77 50.19 -7.15
C GLY A 324 3.42 50.95 -7.16
N GLN A 325 2.28 50.27 -7.02
CA GLN A 325 0.93 50.85 -6.90
C GLN A 325 0.33 50.72 -5.49
N GLU A 326 1.03 50.10 -4.53
CA GLU A 326 0.53 49.89 -3.17
C GLU A 326 0.88 51.05 -2.22
N SER A 327 0.01 51.33 -1.25
CA SER A 327 0.24 52.38 -0.24
C SER A 327 1.53 52.11 0.56
N MET A 328 2.35 53.13 0.73
CA MET A 328 3.56 53.08 1.56
C MET A 328 3.28 52.62 3.00
N GLU A 329 2.08 52.87 3.53
CA GLU A 329 1.66 52.39 4.85
C GLU A 329 1.45 50.88 4.89
N LEU A 330 0.88 50.29 3.84
CA LEU A 330 0.68 48.84 3.72
C LEU A 330 2.03 48.12 3.60
N LEU A 331 2.91 48.68 2.77
CA LEU A 331 4.27 48.18 2.57
C LEU A 331 5.08 48.20 3.86
N ARG A 332 5.04 49.33 4.59
CA ARG A 332 5.72 49.47 5.87
C ARG A 332 5.16 48.50 6.91
N GLY A 333 3.84 48.39 7.01
CA GLY A 333 3.20 47.45 7.95
C GLY A 333 3.57 45.99 7.68
N LEU A 334 3.62 45.57 6.40
CA LEU A 334 4.07 44.22 6.05
C LEU A 334 5.56 44.00 6.34
N ALA A 335 6.41 44.99 6.05
CA ALA A 335 7.85 44.90 6.32
C ALA A 335 8.11 44.80 7.82
N ASP A 336 7.43 45.60 8.64
CA ASP A 336 7.52 45.57 10.10
C ASP A 336 7.02 44.23 10.65
N LEU A 337 5.90 43.70 10.14
CA LEU A 337 5.39 42.38 10.51
C LEU A 337 6.39 41.26 10.14
N ALA A 338 6.96 41.31 8.94
CA ALA A 338 7.97 40.36 8.48
C ALA A 338 9.19 40.36 9.38
N LYS A 339 9.69 41.55 9.71
CA LYS A 339 10.84 41.78 10.57
C LYS A 339 10.59 41.18 11.97
N ASN A 340 9.42 41.43 12.56
CA ASN A 340 9.10 40.91 13.89
C ASN A 340 8.95 39.38 13.89
N CYS A 341 8.37 38.80 12.84
CA CYS A 341 8.33 37.34 12.70
C CYS A 341 9.73 36.72 12.61
N LEU A 342 10.66 37.43 11.94
CA LEU A 342 12.05 37.03 11.70
C LEU A 342 13.02 37.36 12.82
N ASP A 343 12.55 37.82 13.97
CA ASP A 343 13.42 38.16 15.09
C ASP A 343 14.24 36.92 15.52
N MET A 344 15.52 37.14 15.82
CA MET A 344 16.41 36.06 16.27
C MET A 344 16.06 35.60 17.69
N CYS A 345 15.49 36.49 18.51
CA CYS A 345 14.96 36.19 19.82
C CYS A 345 13.51 35.70 19.67
N GLY A 346 13.25 34.44 20.04
CA GLY A 346 11.92 33.85 19.95
C GLY A 346 10.86 34.63 20.75
N ASP A 347 11.23 35.17 21.92
CA ASP A 347 10.32 35.91 22.80
C ASP A 347 9.84 37.25 22.21
N ASN A 348 10.56 37.77 21.21
CA ASN A 348 10.18 39.00 20.51
C ASN A 348 9.23 38.73 19.33
N ARG A 349 9.05 37.45 18.95
CA ARG A 349 8.21 37.11 17.81
C ARG A 349 6.73 37.20 18.20
N PRO A 350 5.89 37.75 17.32
CA PRO A 350 4.46 37.73 17.55
C PRO A 350 3.92 36.31 17.45
N SER A 351 2.91 36.01 18.26
CA SER A 351 2.13 34.79 18.13
C SER A 351 1.42 34.74 16.78
N MET A 352 1.08 33.53 16.30
CA MET A 352 0.35 33.41 15.03
C MET A 352 -1.03 34.06 15.05
N LYS A 353 -1.62 34.25 16.24
CA LYS A 353 -2.84 35.02 16.41
C LYS A 353 -2.62 36.51 16.08
N GLU A 354 -1.57 37.11 16.65
CA GLU A 354 -1.20 38.51 16.38
C GLU A 354 -0.83 38.72 14.92
N VAL A 355 -0.11 37.77 14.31
CA VAL A 355 0.21 37.80 12.88
C VAL A 355 -1.06 37.76 12.03
N ALA A 356 -2.00 36.87 12.34
CA ALA A 356 -3.28 36.80 11.64
C ALA A 356 -4.09 38.10 11.79
N ASP A 357 -4.18 38.64 13.01
CA ASP A 357 -4.89 39.89 13.29
C ASP A 357 -4.29 41.09 12.52
N GLU A 358 -2.96 41.20 12.48
CA GLU A 358 -2.27 42.28 11.76
C GLU A 358 -2.42 42.14 10.23
N LEU A 359 -2.30 40.93 9.68
CA LEU A 359 -2.57 40.69 8.26
C LEU A 359 -4.03 41.02 7.90
N ASN A 360 -4.98 40.76 8.80
CA ASN A 360 -6.38 41.12 8.60
C ASN A 360 -6.57 42.64 8.60
N ARG A 361 -5.88 43.35 9.50
CA ARG A 361 -5.89 44.82 9.58
C ARG A 361 -5.36 45.42 8.28
N LEU A 362 -4.20 44.95 7.81
CA LEU A 362 -3.60 45.38 6.53
C LEU A 362 -4.50 45.06 5.33
N ARG A 363 -5.16 43.90 5.35
CA ARG A 363 -6.14 43.52 4.31
C ARG A 363 -7.34 44.46 4.27
N LYS A 364 -7.84 44.89 5.42
CA LYS A 364 -8.95 45.85 5.48
C LYS A 364 -8.51 47.23 4.97
N LEU A 365 -7.26 47.63 5.23
CA LEU A 365 -6.69 48.86 4.72
C LEU A 365 -6.56 48.84 3.18
N SER A 366 -6.11 47.75 2.57
CA SER A 366 -6.00 47.64 1.11
C SER A 366 -7.34 47.64 0.36
N LEU A 367 -8.43 47.35 1.07
CA LEU A 367 -9.79 47.41 0.54
C LEU A 367 -10.44 48.81 0.66
N HIS A 368 -9.83 49.74 1.40
CA HIS A 368 -10.47 51.02 1.70
C HIS A 368 -10.46 51.96 0.47
N PRO A 369 -11.60 52.58 0.10
CA PRO A 369 -11.73 53.41 -1.11
C PRO A 369 -10.71 54.56 -1.24
N TRP A 370 -10.24 55.11 -0.11
CA TRP A 370 -9.32 56.26 -0.09
C TRP A 370 -7.89 55.89 -0.53
N VAL A 371 -7.50 54.62 -0.45
CA VAL A 371 -6.19 54.16 -0.93
C VAL A 371 -6.10 54.23 -2.46
N ARG A 372 -7.23 54.15 -3.19
CA ARG A 372 -7.26 54.37 -4.65
C ARG A 372 -7.21 55.84 -5.05
N LEU A 373 -7.59 56.77 -4.17
CA LEU A 373 -7.65 58.21 -4.46
C LEU A 373 -6.28 58.91 -4.40
N ASN A 374 -5.30 58.36 -3.66
CA ASN A 374 -3.96 58.95 -3.59
C ASN A 374 -3.17 58.85 -4.91
N VAL A 375 -3.67 58.14 -5.93
CA VAL A 375 -3.04 58.08 -7.26
C VAL A 375 -3.48 59.25 -8.15
N GLU A 376 -4.65 59.85 -7.91
CA GLU A 376 -5.18 60.95 -8.73
C GLU A 376 -4.69 62.32 -8.25
N THR A 377 -4.49 62.51 -6.94
CA THR A 377 -3.98 63.79 -6.39
C THR A 377 -2.51 64.06 -6.69
N ASP A 378 -1.69 63.02 -6.86
CA ASP A 378 -0.26 63.19 -7.15
C ASP A 378 0.00 63.47 -8.64
N ALA A 379 -0.91 63.07 -9.54
CA ALA A 379 -0.82 63.33 -10.97
C ALA A 379 -1.17 64.79 -11.35
N GLU A 380 -2.09 65.43 -10.62
CA GLU A 380 -2.43 66.84 -10.88
C GLU A 380 -1.39 67.83 -10.34
N SER A 381 -0.54 67.42 -9.38
CA SER A 381 0.53 68.26 -8.83
C SER A 381 1.74 68.45 -9.77
N LEU A 382 1.89 67.60 -10.79
CA LEU A 382 3.05 67.57 -11.69
C LEU A 382 2.83 68.27 -13.04
N LEU A 383 1.62 68.75 -13.32
CA LEU A 383 1.28 69.43 -14.59
C LEU A 383 1.24 70.97 -14.49
N SER A 384 1.58 71.54 -13.33
CA SER A 384 1.65 72.99 -13.13
C SER A 384 3.08 73.45 -12.80
N GLY A 385 3.93 73.57 -13.81
CA GLY A 385 5.26 74.19 -13.69
C GLY A 385 5.85 74.53 -15.04
N GLU A 386 5.84 75.82 -15.41
CA GLU A 386 6.32 76.34 -16.69
C GLU A 386 7.85 76.32 -16.85
N SER A 387 8.26 75.95 -18.08
CA SER A 387 9.48 76.25 -18.85
C SER A 387 10.64 77.00 -18.17
N THR A 388 11.81 76.35 -18.08
CA THR A 388 13.11 77.03 -17.96
C THR A 388 14.01 76.77 -19.18
N GLY A 389 14.64 77.85 -19.64
CA GLY A 389 15.50 77.91 -20.80
C GLY A 389 16.82 77.14 -20.65
N GLY A 390 17.41 76.84 -21.81
CA GLY A 390 18.61 76.04 -21.93
C GLY A 390 19.91 76.73 -21.53
N TYR A 391 20.91 75.90 -21.24
CA TYR A 391 22.33 76.15 -21.46
C TYR A 391 23.03 74.82 -21.75
N GLU A 392 24.07 74.94 -22.58
CA GLU A 392 24.83 73.94 -23.32
C GLU A 392 26.08 73.39 -22.57
N ILE A 393 26.43 72.13 -22.91
CA ILE A 393 27.80 71.54 -23.16
C ILE A 393 28.72 71.38 -21.90
N GLU A 394 29.45 70.28 -21.62
CA GLU A 394 30.42 69.53 -22.44
C GLU A 394 30.81 68.12 -21.89
N LEU A 395 31.47 67.33 -22.76
CA LEU A 395 31.85 65.91 -22.71
C LEU A 395 33.03 65.53 -21.77
N SER A 396 33.01 64.26 -21.32
CA SER A 396 34.18 63.34 -21.14
C SER A 396 33.62 61.99 -20.63
N GLY A 397 33.96 60.76 -21.02
CA GLY A 397 34.97 60.12 -21.86
C GLY A 397 34.95 58.62 -21.45
N TYR A 398 34.83 57.70 -22.42
CA TYR A 398 34.75 56.20 -22.30
C TYR A 398 35.99 55.58 -21.55
N PRO A 399 36.02 54.28 -21.11
CA PRO A 399 35.55 53.12 -21.87
C PRO A 399 34.93 51.91 -21.15
N MET A 400 34.27 51.08 -21.98
CA MET A 400 33.82 49.71 -21.71
C MET A 400 35.00 48.77 -21.40
N GLY A 401 34.83 47.93 -20.38
CA GLY A 401 35.67 46.78 -20.08
C GLY A 401 34.80 45.52 -19.99
N GLU A 402 35.16 44.53 -20.81
CA GLU A 402 34.59 43.19 -20.91
C GLU A 402 34.65 42.43 -19.57
N SER A 403 33.62 41.65 -19.24
CA SER A 403 33.69 40.67 -18.15
C SER A 403 33.53 39.24 -18.69
N GLU A 404 34.56 38.45 -18.38
CA GLU A 404 34.74 37.05 -18.74
C GLU A 404 33.66 36.15 -18.12
N ASN A 405 33.20 35.21 -18.94
CA ASN A 405 32.50 34.00 -18.52
C ASN A 405 33.48 33.02 -17.86
N GLN A 406 33.33 32.72 -16.56
CA GLN A 406 33.70 31.41 -16.00
C GLN A 406 32.79 30.97 -14.83
N PRO A 407 32.63 29.65 -14.62
CA PRO A 407 31.42 29.04 -14.08
C PRO A 407 31.36 28.97 -12.55
N ILE A 408 30.13 29.11 -12.01
CA ILE A 408 29.83 28.98 -10.58
C ILE A 408 29.89 27.50 -10.18
N ASN A 409 30.84 27.20 -9.29
CA ASN A 409 31.01 25.93 -8.58
C ASN A 409 29.91 25.74 -7.51
N PRO A 410 29.12 24.65 -7.56
CA PRO A 410 28.02 24.42 -6.62
C PRO A 410 28.49 23.67 -5.37
N ARG A 411 29.25 24.34 -4.49
CA ARG A 411 29.54 23.87 -3.13
C ARG A 411 29.78 25.02 -2.17
N SER A 412 28.69 25.63 -1.70
CA SER A 412 28.53 26.39 -0.45
C SER A 412 27.17 27.09 -0.59
N SER A 413 26.13 26.82 0.20
CA SER A 413 26.09 26.99 1.64
C SER A 413 25.11 26.00 2.27
N TYR A 414 25.68 25.18 3.16
CA TYR A 414 24.97 24.54 4.24
C TYR A 414 24.76 25.56 5.38
N TYR A 415 23.73 25.32 6.21
CA TYR A 415 23.27 26.10 7.39
C TYR A 415 22.33 27.28 7.05
N ALA A 416 21.21 27.49 7.74
CA ALA A 416 20.84 27.08 9.09
C ALA A 416 19.33 26.73 9.21
N ARG A 417 19.06 25.90 10.21
CA ARG A 417 17.76 25.33 10.60
C ARG A 417 16.82 26.36 11.21
#